data_AF-A0A3N1K9Z7-F1
#
_entry.id   AF-A0A3N1K9Z7-F1
#
_cell.length_a   1.000
_cell.length_b   1.000
_cell.length_c   1.000
_cell.angle_alpha   90.00
_cell.angle_beta   90.00
_cell.angle_gamma   90.00
#
_symmetry.space_group_name_H-M   'P 1'
#
loop_
_entity.id
_entity.type
_entity.pdbx_description
1 polymer ?
#
loop_
_entity_poly.entity_id
_entity_poly.type
_entity_poly.pdbx_seq_one_letter_code
_entity_poly.pdbx_strand_id
1 'polypeptide(L)'
;MAQTHDGFLLWGSAPASGPKPLPVVRVEPSTFHVVSHRHEHGERIINATVSGKAVTVVIPLDVLAVLEREWSHVNTRRTTGRNR
;
A
#
# COMPACT_ATOMS: atom_id res chain seq x y z
N MET A 1 47.60 9.08 8.00
CA MET A 1 46.44 9.94 8.32
C MET A 1 45.41 9.70 7.23
N ALA A 2 44.34 8.97 7.53
CA ALA A 2 43.30 8.61 6.56
C ALA A 2 41.97 9.21 7.03
N GLN A 3 41.35 9.96 6.13
CA GLN A 3 40.04 10.61 6.29
C GLN A 3 38.93 9.57 6.38
N THR A 4 37.99 9.83 7.28
CA THR A 4 36.71 9.17 7.45
C THR A 4 35.88 9.31 6.16
N HIS A 5 35.45 8.19 5.59
CA HIS A 5 34.32 8.16 4.67
C HIS A 5 33.20 7.37 5.36
N ASP A 6 32.24 8.11 5.91
CA ASP A 6 30.92 7.61 6.27
C ASP A 6 30.16 7.21 5.00
N GLY A 7 29.80 5.94 4.89
CA GLY A 7 29.06 5.43 3.75
C GLY A 7 28.37 4.12 4.11
N PHE A 8 27.06 4.19 4.32
CA PHE A 8 26.13 3.08 4.49
C PHE A 8 26.44 1.90 3.53
N LEU A 9 26.84 0.77 4.09
CA LEU A 9 26.95 -0.49 3.35
C LEU A 9 25.55 -1.09 3.21
N LEU A 10 24.89 -0.73 2.11
CA LEU A 10 23.63 -1.30 1.63
C LEU A 10 23.81 -2.82 1.40
N TRP A 11 22.98 -3.61 2.07
CA TRP A 11 22.97 -5.06 1.98
C TRP A 11 22.59 -5.52 0.56
N GLY A 12 23.48 -6.29 -0.06
CA GLY A 12 23.12 -7.41 -0.94
C GLY A 12 22.69 -7.08 -2.37
N SER A 13 23.67 -7.03 -3.28
CA SER A 13 23.45 -7.31 -4.70
C SER A 13 22.98 -8.77 -4.89
N ALA A 14 21.66 -8.98 -4.99
CA ALA A 14 21.11 -10.20 -5.57
C ALA A 14 21.14 -10.09 -7.11
N PRO A 15 21.41 -11.17 -7.85
CA PRO A 15 21.57 -11.12 -9.31
C PRO A 15 20.29 -10.63 -9.99
N ALA A 16 20.47 -9.84 -11.06
CA ALA A 16 19.43 -9.22 -11.88
C ALA A 16 18.64 -10.22 -12.74
N SER A 17 18.16 -11.31 -12.13
CA SER A 17 17.25 -12.28 -12.72
C SER A 17 16.11 -12.59 -11.74
N GLY A 18 15.44 -11.53 -11.27
CA GLY A 18 14.15 -11.66 -10.60
C GLY A 18 13.04 -11.88 -11.64
N PRO A 19 11.91 -12.53 -11.26
CA PRO A 19 10.76 -12.61 -12.14
C PRO A 19 10.39 -11.21 -12.62
N LYS A 20 10.19 -11.05 -13.93
CA LYS A 20 9.71 -9.80 -14.53
C LYS A 20 8.57 -9.26 -13.66
N PRO A 21 8.63 -8.00 -13.18
CA PRO A 21 7.55 -7.44 -12.38
C PRO A 21 6.24 -7.71 -13.10
N LEU A 22 5.31 -8.37 -12.41
CA LEU A 22 4.00 -8.60 -12.97
C LEU A 22 3.42 -7.24 -13.40
N PRO A 23 2.76 -7.15 -14.56
CA PRO A 23 2.17 -5.91 -15.00
C PRO A 23 1.25 -5.38 -13.90
N VAL A 24 1.52 -4.16 -13.44
CA VAL A 24 0.65 -3.47 -12.48
C VAL A 24 -0.64 -3.15 -13.21
N VAL A 25 -1.69 -3.92 -12.95
CA VAL A 25 -3.02 -3.65 -13.49
C VAL A 25 -3.71 -2.65 -12.58
N ARG A 26 -4.02 -1.47 -13.12
CA ARG A 26 -4.86 -0.50 -12.40
C ARG A 26 -6.28 -1.05 -12.31
N VAL A 27 -6.80 -1.16 -11.10
CA VAL A 27 -8.16 -1.62 -10.85
C VAL A 27 -9.11 -0.42 -10.94
N GLU A 28 -10.12 -0.52 -11.80
CA GLU A 28 -11.19 0.46 -11.86
C GLU A 28 -12.08 0.33 -10.61
N PRO A 29 -12.41 1.44 -9.91
CA PRO A 29 -13.16 1.39 -8.65
C PRO A 29 -14.52 0.69 -8.78
N SER A 30 -15.18 0.83 -9.93
CA SER A 30 -16.47 0.19 -10.23
C SER A 30 -16.41 -1.34 -10.27
N THR A 31 -15.22 -1.91 -10.38
CA THR A 31 -14.99 -3.36 -10.44
C THR A 31 -14.51 -3.95 -9.12
N PHE A 32 -14.31 -3.11 -8.10
CA PHE A 32 -13.85 -3.50 -6.78
C PHE A 32 -15.01 -3.46 -5.78
N HIS A 33 -15.39 -4.62 -5.24
CA HIS A 33 -16.44 -4.70 -4.24
C HIS A 33 -15.95 -5.44 -3.00
N VAL A 34 -16.03 -4.79 -1.84
CA VAL A 34 -15.72 -5.44 -0.57
C VAL A 34 -16.90 -6.32 -0.18
N VAL A 35 -16.65 -7.62 0.00
CA VAL A 35 -17.66 -8.59 0.42
C VAL A 35 -17.69 -8.69 1.94
N SER A 36 -16.52 -8.79 2.57
CA SER A 36 -16.39 -8.83 4.02
C SER A 36 -15.01 -8.33 4.46
N HIS A 37 -14.90 -7.98 5.73
CA HIS A 37 -13.62 -7.70 6.34
C HIS A 37 -13.63 -8.16 7.81
N ARG A 38 -12.46 -8.47 8.35
CA ARG A 38 -12.27 -8.79 9.77
C ARG A 38 -10.91 -8.35 10.27
N HIS A 39 -10.78 -8.28 11.59
CA HIS A 39 -9.51 -8.08 12.27
C HIS A 39 -9.04 -9.39 12.87
N GLU A 40 -7.77 -9.73 12.65
CA GLU A 40 -7.17 -10.95 13.13
C GLU A 40 -5.68 -10.71 13.35
N HIS A 41 -5.12 -11.05 14.51
CA HIS A 41 -3.68 -11.03 14.79
C HIS A 41 -2.92 -9.74 14.41
N GLY A 42 -3.52 -8.56 14.57
CA GLY A 42 -2.88 -7.30 14.20
C GLY A 42 -2.95 -6.96 12.71
N GLU A 43 -3.80 -7.66 11.97
CA GLU A 43 -4.05 -7.47 10.54
C GLU A 43 -5.54 -7.20 10.26
N ARG A 44 -5.79 -6.48 9.17
CA ARG A 44 -7.08 -6.32 8.53
C ARG A 44 -7.13 -7.25 7.32
N ILE A 45 -8.01 -8.23 7.37
CA ILE A 45 -8.26 -9.14 6.26
C ILE A 45 -9.53 -8.68 5.55
N ILE A 46 -9.42 -8.38 4.26
CA ILE A 46 -10.51 -7.90 3.40
C ILE A 46 -10.73 -8.94 2.30
N ASN A 47 -11.94 -9.51 2.25
CA ASN A 47 -12.37 -10.31 1.12
C ASN A 47 -13.15 -9.41 0.16
N ALA A 48 -12.71 -9.35 -1.09
CA ALA A 48 -13.28 -8.52 -2.12
C ALA A 48 -13.44 -9.31 -3.42
N THR A 49 -14.21 -8.75 -4.34
CA THR A 49 -14.23 -9.18 -5.74
C THR A 49 -13.64 -8.09 -6.62
N VAL A 50 -12.71 -8.44 -7.50
CA VAL A 50 -12.10 -7.58 -8.50
C VAL A 50 -12.43 -8.11 -9.88
N SER A 51 -13.21 -7.36 -10.66
CA SER A 51 -13.69 -7.80 -11.99
C SER A 51 -14.34 -9.19 -11.95
N GLY A 52 -15.14 -9.45 -10.91
CA GLY A 52 -15.81 -10.73 -10.68
C GLY A 52 -14.94 -11.86 -10.09
N LYS A 53 -13.65 -11.63 -9.86
CA LYS A 53 -12.74 -12.61 -9.26
C LYS A 53 -12.57 -12.35 -7.77
N ALA A 54 -12.64 -13.39 -6.95
CA ALA A 54 -12.40 -13.27 -5.51
C ALA A 54 -10.91 -12.96 -5.23
N VAL A 55 -10.69 -11.98 -4.35
CA VAL A 55 -9.37 -11.53 -3.91
C VAL A 55 -9.42 -11.32 -2.39
N THR A 56 -8.38 -11.77 -1.70
CA THR A 56 -8.17 -11.47 -0.28
C THR A 56 -6.99 -10.51 -0.15
N VAL A 57 -7.22 -9.39 0.53
CA VAL A 57 -6.19 -8.39 0.84
C VAL A 57 -5.93 -8.46 2.34
N VAL A 58 -4.65 -8.61 2.72
CA VAL A 58 -4.21 -8.60 4.12
C VAL A 58 -3.39 -7.33 4.33
N ILE A 59 -3.80 -6.52 5.29
CA ILE A 59 -3.16 -5.23 5.59
C ILE A 59 -2.79 -5.21 7.08
N PRO A 60 -1.50 -5.13 7.43
CA PRO A 60 -1.09 -4.88 8.82
C PRO A 60 -1.74 -3.60 9.38
N LEU A 61 -2.18 -3.62 10.65
CA LEU A 61 -2.94 -2.50 11.22
C LEU A 61 -2.13 -1.20 11.35
N ASP A 62 -0.82 -1.29 11.52
CA ASP A 62 0.09 -0.14 11.50
C ASP A 62 0.13 0.54 10.12
N VAL A 63 0.18 -0.26 9.05
CA VAL A 63 0.09 0.24 7.67
C VAL A 63 -1.30 0.83 7.41
N LEU A 64 -2.37 0.18 7.87
CA LEU A 64 -3.74 0.69 7.74
C LEU A 64 -3.89 2.07 8.40
N ALA A 65 -3.34 2.25 9.61
CA ALA A 65 -3.39 3.52 10.31
C ALA A 65 -2.70 4.66 9.52
N VAL A 66 -1.57 4.37 8.87
CA VAL A 66 -0.88 5.34 8.00
C VAL A 66 -1.75 5.67 6.79
N LEU A 67 -2.35 4.67 6.13
CA LEU A 67 -3.21 4.88 4.97
C LEU A 67 -4.45 5.73 5.31
N GLU A 68 -5.12 5.44 6.43
CA GLU A 68 -6.27 6.21 6.90
C GLU A 68 -5.89 7.65 7.22
N ARG A 69 -4.73 7.84 7.86
CA ARG A 69 -4.19 9.17 8.15
C ARG A 69 -3.95 9.95 6.87
N GLU A 70 -3.22 9.41 5.90
CA GLU A 70 -2.92 10.10 4.64
C GLU A 70 -4.19 10.38 3.83
N TRP A 71 -5.13 9.43 3.80
CA TRP A 71 -6.43 9.62 3.16
C TRP A 71 -7.21 10.79 3.77
N SER A 72 -7.23 10.90 5.10
CA SER A 72 -7.86 12.00 5.81
C SER A 72 -7.21 13.35 5.47
N HIS A 73 -5.88 13.42 5.36
CA HIS A 73 -5.19 14.64 4.94
C HIS A 73 -5.57 15.09 3.53
N VAL A 74 -5.66 14.16 2.58
CA VAL A 74 -6.05 14.46 1.18
C VAL A 74 -7.47 14.98 1.11
N ASN A 75 -8.41 14.37 1.85
CA ASN A 75 -9.82 14.78 1.80
C ASN A 75 -10.12 16.03 2.61
N THR A 76 -9.44 16.25 3.74
CA THR A 76 -9.60 17.49 4.54
C THR A 76 -9.16 18.72 3.74
N ARG A 77 -8.07 18.61 2.97
CA ARG A 77 -7.59 19.71 2.10
C ARG A 77 -8.55 20.04 0.96
N ARG A 78 -9.32 19.07 0.45
CA ARG A 78 -10.33 19.31 -0.60
C ARG A 78 -11.52 20.13 -0.10
N THR A 79 -11.89 20.00 1.17
CA THR A 79 -13.06 20.70 1.73
C THR A 79 -12.77 22.17 2.05
N THR A 80 -11.53 22.51 2.45
CA THR A 80 -11.16 23.89 2.81
C THR A 80 -10.82 24.78 1.59
N GLY A 81 -10.55 24.18 0.42
CA GLY A 81 -10.23 24.92 -0.81
C GLY A 81 -11.43 25.41 -1.65
N ARG A 82 -12.67 25.03 -1.28
CA ARG A 82 -13.89 25.38 -2.05
C ARG A 82 -14.59 26.66 -1.56
N ASN A 83 -14.03 27.35 -0.58
CA ASN A 83 -14.57 28.59 0.01
C ASN A 83 -13.65 29.81 -0.24
N ARG A 84 -13.11 29.95 -1.45
CA ARG A 84 -12.51 31.21 -1.94
C ARG A 84 -12.97 31.48 -3.35
#